data_AF-A0A0F2L5M4-F1
#
_entry.id   AF-A0A0F2L5M4-F1
#
_cell.length_a   1.000
_cell.length_b   1.000
_cell.length_c   1.000
_cell.angle_alpha   90.00
_cell.angle_beta   90.00
_cell.angle_gamma   90.00
#
_symmetry.space_group_name_H-M   'P 1'
#
loop_
_entity.id
_entity.type
_entity.pdbx_description
1 polymer ?
#
loop_
_entity_poly.entity_id
_entity_poly.type
_entity_poly.pdbx_seq_one_letter_code
_entity_poly.pdbx_strand_id
1 'polypeptide(L)'
;PLIGKVVIVRRDAAPFVKQGRSVMAKSIIDIKNAVPGDEVAIYSEDGELLGVGRLVLSKGEAMSVSRGVAVKLRHHVSEESNNAYNA
;
A
#
# COMPACT_ATOMS: atom_id res chain seq x y z
N PRO A 1 -5.28 4.21 15.27
CA PRO A 1 -6.36 3.57 14.47
C PRO A 1 -6.15 3.80 12.97
N LEU A 2 -6.35 2.76 12.14
CA LEU A 2 -6.22 2.77 10.67
C LEU A 2 -7.35 3.52 9.94
N ILE A 3 -8.33 4.07 10.67
CA ILE A 3 -9.55 4.64 10.10
C ILE A 3 -9.21 5.73 9.08
N GLY A 4 -9.49 5.46 7.80
CA GLY A 4 -9.28 6.37 6.68
C GLY A 4 -7.85 6.48 6.15
N LYS A 5 -6.88 5.72 6.68
CA LYS A 5 -5.46 5.79 6.30
C LYS A 5 -5.15 4.83 5.15
N VAL A 6 -5.15 5.35 3.93
CA VAL A 6 -5.10 4.55 2.70
C VAL A 6 -3.99 5.02 1.78
N VAL A 7 -3.30 4.08 1.17
CA VAL A 7 -2.39 4.29 0.04
C VAL A 7 -2.98 3.59 -1.17
N ILE A 8 -3.16 4.33 -2.27
CA ILE A 8 -3.63 3.78 -3.55
C ILE A 8 -2.42 3.65 -4.47
N VAL A 9 -2.26 2.47 -5.07
CA VAL A 9 -1.17 2.16 -5.99
C VAL A 9 -1.70 1.79 -7.38
N ARG A 10 -0.86 2.00 -8.40
CA ARG A 10 -1.11 1.52 -9.77
C ARG A 10 -1.32 0.00 -9.79
N ARG A 11 -2.17 -0.49 -10.70
CA ARG A 11 -2.49 -1.92 -10.83
C ARG A 11 -1.24 -2.78 -11.06
N ASP A 12 -0.25 -2.26 -11.80
CA ASP A 12 1.01 -2.96 -12.08
C ASP A 12 1.88 -3.24 -10.84
N ALA A 13 1.64 -2.53 -9.73
CA ALA A 13 2.31 -2.76 -8.46
C ALA A 13 1.69 -3.92 -7.67
N ALA A 14 0.42 -4.27 -7.94
CA ALA A 14 -0.33 -5.23 -7.15
C ALA A 14 0.34 -6.62 -7.03
N PRO A 15 0.88 -7.23 -8.11
CA PRO A 15 1.54 -8.53 -8.01
C PRO A 15 2.74 -8.51 -7.05
N PHE A 16 3.49 -7.41 -7.01
CA PHE A 16 4.66 -7.27 -6.14
C PHE A 16 4.26 -7.12 -4.68
N VAL A 17 3.21 -6.36 -4.40
CA VAL A 17 2.69 -6.20 -3.02
C VAL A 17 2.16 -7.54 -2.49
N LYS A 18 1.43 -8.30 -3.32
CA LYS A 18 0.95 -9.65 -2.98
C LYS A 18 2.07 -10.68 -2.77
N GLN A 19 3.27 -10.43 -3.29
CA GLN A 19 4.48 -11.22 -3.03
C GLN A 19 5.25 -10.75 -1.79
N GLY A 20 4.69 -9.85 -0.99
CA GLY A 20 5.34 -9.36 0.22
C GLY A 20 6.31 -8.19 -0.01
N ARG A 21 6.37 -7.61 -1.21
CA ARG A 21 7.33 -6.53 -1.52
C ARG A 21 6.78 -5.17 -1.09
N SER A 22 7.70 -4.31 -0.66
CA SER A 22 7.39 -2.92 -0.28
C SER A 22 6.90 -2.09 -1.47
N VAL A 23 6.08 -1.08 -1.19
CA VAL A 23 5.53 -0.17 -2.21
C VAL A 23 6.55 0.91 -2.55
N MET A 24 6.78 1.10 -3.85
CA MET A 24 7.70 2.11 -4.39
C MET A 24 6.99 3.43 -4.67
N ALA A 25 7.68 4.56 -4.49
CA ALA A 25 7.13 5.90 -4.70
C ALA A 25 6.50 6.10 -6.09
N LYS A 26 7.15 5.61 -7.15
CA LYS A 26 6.63 5.66 -8.53
C LYS A 26 5.26 5.01 -8.75
N SER A 27 4.89 4.08 -7.87
CA SER A 27 3.63 3.33 -7.97
C SER A 27 2.49 4.00 -7.23
N ILE A 28 2.74 5.04 -6.42
CA ILE A 28 1.70 5.73 -5.67
C ILE A 28 0.84 6.57 -6.61
N ILE A 29 -0.48 6.47 -6.43
CA ILE A 29 -1.48 7.35 -7.04
C ILE A 29 -1.96 8.36 -6.02
N ASP A 30 -2.25 7.92 -4.79
CA ASP A 30 -2.73 8.80 -3.74
C ASP A 30 -2.40 8.26 -2.33
N ILE A 31 -2.36 9.17 -1.37
CA ILE A 31 -2.24 8.90 0.06
C ILE A 31 -3.32 9.70 0.78
N LYS A 32 -4.17 9.02 1.54
CA LYS A 32 -5.33 9.61 2.22
C LYS A 32 -5.15 9.51 3.72
N ASN A 33 -5.30 10.65 4.40
CA ASN A 33 -5.33 10.80 5.87
C ASN A 33 -4.15 10.16 6.62
N ALA A 34 -2.99 10.01 5.99
CA ALA A 34 -1.82 9.34 6.57
C ALA A 34 -0.57 10.21 6.46
N VAL A 35 0.29 10.12 7.46
CA VAL A 35 1.60 10.77 7.53
C VAL A 35 2.71 9.74 7.75
N PRO A 36 3.98 10.06 7.42
CA PRO A 36 5.09 9.14 7.67
C PRO A 36 5.08 8.56 9.08
N GLY A 37 5.31 7.25 9.17
CA GLY A 37 5.24 6.48 10.41
C GLY A 37 3.89 5.80 10.63
N ASP A 38 2.80 6.27 10.01
CA ASP A 38 1.50 5.65 10.14
C ASP A 38 1.42 4.24 9.57
N GLU A 39 0.52 3.43 10.13
CA GLU A 39 0.05 2.22 9.47
C GLU A 39 -1.05 2.56 8.46
N VAL A 40 -0.93 2.00 7.26
CA VAL A 40 -1.81 2.28 6.11
C VAL A 40 -2.28 0.98 5.47
N ALA A 41 -3.52 0.99 5.01
CA ALA A 41 -4.04 -0.03 4.10
C ALA A 41 -3.61 0.31 2.66
N ILE A 42 -3.19 -0.70 1.91
CA ILE A 42 -2.68 -0.56 0.55
C ILE A 42 -3.71 -1.13 -0.40
N TYR A 43 -4.24 -0.29 -1.29
CA TYR A 43 -5.22 -0.67 -2.29
C TYR A 43 -4.64 -0.50 -3.70
N SER A 44 -5.03 -1.38 -4.62
CA SER A 44 -4.86 -1.10 -6.05
C SER A 44 -5.83 0.01 -6.49
N GLU A 45 -5.57 0.61 -7.65
CA GLU A 45 -6.48 1.57 -8.29
C GLU A 45 -7.85 0.99 -8.62
N ASP A 46 -7.97 -0.35 -8.64
CA ASP A 46 -9.23 -1.07 -8.84
C ASP A 46 -10.04 -1.26 -7.55
N GLY A 47 -9.52 -0.78 -6.42
CA GLY A 47 -10.14 -0.96 -5.11
C GLY A 47 -9.86 -2.32 -4.47
N GLU A 48 -8.91 -3.11 -4.98
CA GLU A 48 -8.50 -4.36 -4.35
C GLU A 48 -7.58 -4.09 -3.15
N LEU A 49 -7.89 -4.65 -1.98
CA LEU A 49 -6.98 -4.61 -0.83
C LEU A 49 -5.79 -5.55 -1.08
N LEU A 50 -4.58 -5.01 -0.98
CA LEU A 50 -3.35 -5.75 -1.25
C LEU A 50 -2.59 -6.10 0.04
N GLY A 51 -2.74 -5.28 1.08
CA GLY A 51 -2.03 -5.48 2.34
C GLY A 51 -2.02 -4.25 3.24
N VAL A 52 -1.16 -4.30 4.26
CA VAL A 52 -0.91 -3.20 5.20
C VAL A 52 0.57 -2.98 5.39
N GLY A 53 0.96 -1.74 5.69
CA GLY A 53 2.36 -1.39 5.91
C GLY A 53 2.56 -0.07 6.63
N ARG A 54 3.82 0.27 6.90
CA ARG A 54 4.23 1.56 7.47
C ARG A 54 4.54 2.54 6.36
N LEU A 55 3.87 3.69 6.36
CA LEU A 55 4.17 4.79 5.46
C LEU A 55 5.54 5.40 5.79
N VAL A 56 6.38 5.61 4.78
CA VAL A 56 7.74 6.16 4.91
C VAL A 56 7.82 7.57 4.34
N LEU A 57 7.15 7.81 3.22
CA LEU A 57 7.15 9.10 2.53
C LEU A 57 5.83 9.83 2.78
N SER A 58 5.89 11.15 2.87
CA SER A 58 4.70 11.99 2.83
C SER A 58 4.05 11.95 1.44
N LYS A 59 2.81 12.41 1.33
CA LYS A 59 2.13 12.56 0.03
C LYS A 59 2.94 13.43 -0.93
N GLY A 60 3.45 14.57 -0.45
CA GLY A 60 4.24 15.49 -1.27
C GLY A 60 5.52 14.84 -1.80
N GLU A 61 6.25 14.11 -0.94
CA GLU A 61 7.44 13.35 -1.36
C GLU A 61 7.06 12.27 -2.36
N ALA A 62 6.11 11.38 -2.04
CA ALA A 62 5.72 10.28 -2.91
C ALA A 62 5.27 10.72 -4.31
N MET A 63 4.64 11.91 -4.42
CA MET A 63 4.23 12.51 -5.70
C MET A 63 5.35 13.23 -6.44
N SER A 64 6.39 13.70 -5.74
CA SER A 64 7.51 14.45 -6.35
C SER A 64 8.71 13.58 -6.69
N VAL A 65 8.91 12.46 -5.97
CA VAL A 65 10.00 11.52 -6.21
C VAL A 65 9.53 10.23 -6.85
N SER A 66 10.13 9.86 -7.98
CA SER A 66 9.89 8.57 -8.67
C SER A 66 10.73 7.41 -8.12
N ARG A 67 11.42 7.61 -6.99
CA ARG A 67 12.41 6.69 -6.43
C ARG A 67 12.29 6.59 -4.91
N GLY A 68 12.62 5.40 -4.38
CA GLY A 68 12.55 5.11 -2.95
C GLY A 68 11.31 4.34 -2.52
N VAL A 69 11.38 3.76 -1.32
CA VAL A 69 10.27 3.01 -0.70
C VAL A 69 9.28 4.01 -0.09
N ALA A 70 8.03 3.96 -0.54
CA ALA A 70 6.94 4.77 0.00
C ALA A 70 6.26 4.07 1.18
N VAL A 71 6.07 2.75 1.12
CA VAL A 71 5.46 1.96 2.21
C VAL A 71 6.29 0.71 2.46
N LYS A 72 6.76 0.53 3.69
CA LYS A 72 7.35 -0.74 4.15
C LYS A 72 6.25 -1.71 4.50
N LEU A 73 6.14 -2.80 3.74
CA LEU A 73 5.07 -3.76 3.91
C LEU A 73 5.20 -4.54 5.24
N ARG A 74 4.07 -4.86 5.87
CA ARG A 74 3.99 -5.72 7.06
C ARG A 74 3.28 -7.04 6.77
N HIS A 75 2.11 -6.94 6.15
CA HIS A 75 1.32 -8.09 5.73
C HIS A 75 0.76 -7.83 4.34
N HIS A 76 0.59 -8.89 3.57
CA HIS A 76 -0.11 -8.88 2.30
C HIS A 76 -1.28 -9.84 2.34
N VAL A 77 -2.24 -9.65 1.45
CA VAL A 77 -3.26 -10.65 1.18
C VAL A 77 -2.58 -11.83 0.48
N SER A 78 -2.63 -13.01 1.08
CA SER A 78 -2.28 -14.29 0.43
C SER A 78 -3.55 -14.98 -0.07
N GLU A 79 -3.41 -15.90 -1.02
CA GLU A 79 -4.56 -16.71 -1.47
C GLU A 79 -5.19 -17.49 -0.30
N GLU A 80 -4.38 -18.01 0.63
CA GLU A 80 -4.86 -18.66 1.85
C GLU A 80 -5.67 -17.71 2.74
N SER A 81 -5.20 -16.46 2.92
CA SER A 81 -5.91 -15.45 3.72
C SER A 81 -7.25 -15.07 3.09
N ASN A 82 -7.29 -15.02 1.76
CA ASN A 82 -8.50 -14.67 1.01
C ASN A 82 -9.53 -15.80 1.03
N ASN A 83 -9.09 -17.05 0.91
CA ASN A 83 -9.95 -18.22 1.00
C ASN A 83 -10.54 -18.39 2.41
N ALA A 84 -9.75 -18.14 3.47
CA ALA A 84 -10.24 -18.21 4.85
C ALA A 84 -11.34 -17.18 5.18
N TYR A 85 -11.39 -16.04 4.47
CA TYR A 85 -12.41 -15.01 4.67
C TYR A 85 -13.70 -15.25 3.88
N ASN A 86 -13.60 -15.99 2.77
CA ASN A 86 -14.73 -16.28 1.88
C ASN A 86 -15.35 -17.67 2.14
N ALA A 87 -14.79 -18.44 3.07
CA ALA A 87 -15.33 -19.70 3.57
C ALA A 87 -16.28 -19.44 4.77
#